data_AF-A0A8T3YVA9-F1
#
_entry.id   AF-A0A8T3YVA9-F1
#
_cell.length_a   1.000
_cell.length_b   1.000
_cell.length_c   1.000
_cell.angle_alpha   90.00
_cell.angle_beta   90.00
_cell.angle_gamma   90.00
#
_symmetry.space_group_name_H-M   'P 1'
#
loop_
_entity.id
_entity.type
_entity.pdbx_description
1 polymer ?
#
loop_
_entity_poly.entity_id
_entity_poly.type
_entity_poly.pdbx_seq_one_letter_code
_entity_poly.pdbx_strand_id
1 'polypeptide(L)' 'MMQYQCYYCKYKFKSSKTPVKCPYCEKTGTITRLKSANELVDEVSREDREDIREV' A
#
# COMPACT_ATOMS: atom_id res chain seq x y z
N MET A 1 -9.40 -4.38 7.12
CA MET A 1 -8.04 -4.80 7.54
C MET A 1 -7.07 -4.41 6.45
N MET A 2 -5.93 -3.78 6.79
CA MET A 2 -4.93 -3.37 5.81
C MET A 2 -3.96 -4.52 5.52
N GLN A 3 -3.47 -4.59 4.29
CA GLN A 3 -2.46 -5.55 3.91
C GLN A 3 -1.06 -4.93 4.06
N TYR A 4 -0.14 -5.69 4.61
CA TYR A 4 1.25 -5.28 4.85
C TYR A 4 2.20 -6.32 4.26
N GLN A 5 3.39 -5.85 3.89
CA GLN A 5 4.48 -6.70 3.41
C GLN A 5 5.78 -6.30 4.07
N CYS A 6 6.56 -7.29 4.49
CA CYS A 6 7.95 -7.07 4.89
C CYS A 6 8.84 -6.94 3.64
N TYR A 7 9.55 -5.84 3.45
CA TYR A 7 10.44 -5.71 2.29
C TYR A 7 11.72 -6.55 2.42
N TYR A 8 12.09 -6.97 3.63
CA TYR A 8 13.24 -7.82 3.92
C TYR A 8 12.98 -9.30 3.60
N CYS A 9 11.99 -9.93 4.26
CA CYS A 9 11.68 -11.35 4.06
C CYS A 9 10.55 -11.63 3.06
N LYS A 10 9.95 -10.59 2.46
CA LYS A 10 8.83 -10.65 1.52
C LYS A 10 7.52 -11.26 2.06
N TYR A 11 7.44 -11.56 3.36
CA TYR A 11 6.22 -12.07 4.00
C TYR A 11 5.06 -11.06 3.93
N LYS A 12 3.88 -11.52 3.53
CA LYS A 12 2.64 -10.72 3.40
C LYS A 12 1.64 -11.14 4.46
N PHE A 13 0.99 -10.17 5.10
CA PHE A 13 0.02 -10.43 6.16
C PHE A 13 -1.00 -9.30 6.28
N LYS A 14 -2.11 -9.55 6.99
CA LYS A 14 -3.18 -8.57 7.23
C LYS A 14 -3.18 -8.15 8.69
N SER A 15 -3.33 -6.87 8.96
CA SER A 15 -3.42 -6.33 10.32
C SER A 15 -4.34 -5.12 10.36
N SER A 16 -5.01 -4.91 11.49
CA SER A 16 -5.83 -3.71 11.73
C SER A 16 -4.98 -2.51 12.15
N LYS A 17 -3.78 -2.73 12.69
CA LYS A 17 -2.84 -1.68 13.12
C LYS A 17 -1.51 -1.83 12.40
N THR A 18 -0.80 -0.71 12.20
CA THR A 18 0.55 -0.71 11.63
C THR A 18 1.50 -1.45 12.59
N PRO A 19 2.07 -2.59 12.19
CA PRO A 19 2.96 -3.35 13.05
C PRO A 19 4.36 -2.73 13.06
N VAL A 20 5.00 -2.69 14.22
CA VAL A 20 6.36 -2.16 14.39
C VAL A 20 7.42 -3.19 13.96
N LYS A 21 7.12 -4.49 14.11
CA LYS A 21 8.01 -5.61 13.80
C LYS A 21 7.36 -6.62 12.85
N CYS A 22 8.16 -7.22 11.96
CA CYS A 22 7.72 -8.30 11.10
C CYS A 22 7.39 -9.55 11.94
N PRO A 23 6.21 -10.18 11.79
CA PRO A 23 5.85 -11.37 12.57
C PRO A 23 6.61 -12.64 12.14
N TYR A 24 7.34 -12.60 11.02
CA TYR A 24 8.05 -13.76 10.48
C TYR A 24 9.56 -13.70 10.71
N CYS A 25 10.19 -12.55 10.45
CA CYS A 25 11.65 -12.37 10.60
C CYS A 25 12.04 -11.47 11.77
N GLU A 26 11.06 -10.98 12.53
CA GLU A 26 11.22 -10.17 13.74
C GLU A 26 11.95 -8.82 13.59
N LYS A 27 12.38 -8.47 12.38
CA LYS A 27 12.99 -7.17 12.09
C LYS A 27 11.97 -6.03 12.24
N THR A 28 12.46 -4.93 12.79
CA THR A 28 11.73 -3.67 12.96
C THR A 28 11.98 -2.75 11.77
N GLY A 29 11.02 -1.86 11.48
CA GLY A 29 11.14 -0.89 10.38
C GLY A 29 11.10 -1.50 8.98
N THR A 30 10.87 -2.82 8.85
CA THR A 30 10.89 -3.52 7.56
C THR A 30 9.52 -3.66 6.89
N ILE A 31 8.48 -3.02 7.42
CA ILE A 31 7.08 -3.24 7.01
C ILE A 31 6.57 -2.06 6.16
N THR A 32 5.97 -2.39 5.02
CA THR A 32 5.32 -1.46 4.11
C THR A 32 3.84 -1.82 3.94
N ARG A 33 2.95 -0.83 3.88
CA ARG A 33 1.53 -1.04 3.55
C ARG A 33 1.39 -1.33 2.06
N LEU A 34 0.67 -2.40 1.73
CA LEU A 34 0.25 -2.69 0.37
C LEU A 34 -1.10 -2.03 0.13
N LYS A 35 -1.17 -1.14 -0.87
CA LYS A 35 -2.44 -0.64 -1.40
C LYS A 35 -3.11 -1.74 -2.21
N SER A 36 -4.42 -1.83 -2.11
CA SER A 36 -5.22 -2.75 -2.93
C SER A 36 -5.27 -2.26 -4.37
N ALA A 37 -5.46 -3.18 -5.34
CA ALA A 37 -5.68 -2.78 -6.74
C ALA A 37 -6.79 -1.73 -6.86
N ASN A 38 -7.88 -1.90 -6.12
CA ASN A 38 -9.01 -0.97 -6.10
C ASN A 38 -8.66 0.44 -5.57
N GLU A 39 -7.71 0.54 -4.62
CA GLU A 39 -7.23 1.84 -4.13
C GLU A 39 -6.37 2.54 -5.20
N LEU A 40 -5.59 1.78 -5.96
CA LEU A 40 -4.72 2.32 -7.01
C LEU A 40 -5.52 2.86 -8.21
N VAL A 41 -6.59 2.18 -8.64
CA VAL A 41 -7.45 2.67 -9.74
C VAL A 41 -8.25 3.92 -9.37
N ASP A 42 -8.67 4.05 -8.10
CA ASP A 42 -9.37 5.24 -7.62
C ASP A 42 -8.46 6.48 -7.60
N GLU A 43 -7.16 6.31 -7.29
CA GLU A 43 -6.17 7.38 -7.37
C GLU A 43 -5.96 7.83 -8.83
N VAL A 44 -5.77 6.90 -9.76
CA VAL A 44 -5.55 7.21 -11.20
C VAL A 44 -6.77 7.86 -11.85
N SER A 45 -7.99 7.46 -11.48
CA SER A 45 -9.22 7.99 -12.10
C SER A 45 -9.47 9.48 -11.79
N ARG A 46 -8.76 10.07 -10.82
CA ARG A 46 -8.95 11.47 -10.40
C ARG A 46 -7.97 12.44 -11.07
N GLU A 47 -6.89 11.95 -11.68
CA GLU A 47 -5.86 12.79 -12.30
C GLU A 47 -6.13 13.12 -13.79
N ASP A 48 -7.16 12.52 -14.41
CA ASP A 48 -7.47 12.68 -15.85
C ASP A 48 -8.59 13.72 -16.15
N ARG A 49 -8.90 14.66 -15.25
CA ARG A 49 -10.03 15.60 -15.43
C ARG A 49 -9.70 17.10 -15.31
N GLU A 50 -8.50 17.51 -15.67
CA GLU A 50 -8.18 18.95 -15.83
C GLU A 50 -7.73 19.28 -17.27
N ASP A 51 -8.58 20.09 -17.92
CA ASP A 51 -8.29 21.03 -19.01
C ASP A 51 -7.91 20.46 -20.40
N ILE A 52 -8.90 19.92 -21.13
CA ILE A 52 -8.91 20.09 -22.59
C ILE A 52 -9.72 21.34 -22.89
N ARG A 53 -9.08 22.52 -22.84
CA ARG A 53 -9.61 23.72 -23.49
C ARG A 53 -9.52 23.51 -25.00
N GLU A 54 -10.68 23.30 -25.61
CA GLU A 54 -10.88 23.36 -27.06
C GLU A 54 -10.47 24.77 -27.55
N VAL A 55 -9.53 24.83 -28.50
CA VAL A 55 -9.11 26.05 -29.23
C VAL A 55 -9.67 25.98 -30.63
#